data_AF-A0A0U3PVY2-F1
#
_entry.id   AF-A0A0U3PVY2-F1
#
_cell.length_a   1.000
_cell.length_b   1.000
_cell.length_c   1.000
_cell.angle_alpha   90.00
_cell.angle_beta   90.00
_cell.angle_gamma   90.00
#
_symmetry.space_group_name_H-M   'P 1'
#
loop_
_entity.id
_entity.type
_entity.pdbx_description
1 polymer ?
#
loop_
_entity_poly.entity_id
_entity_poly.type
_entity_poly.pdbx_seq_one_letter_code
_entity_poly.pdbx_strand_id
1 'polypeptide(L)'
;MRGQVISTAVALFFAASLTAAAAAPPSAARPASEPATRAARPAPVLVDCFWHARVRPANFMLACGDGNSRLASLHWTAWGRDGARAQGVNWVNDCKPYCAAGRFHAYPVVVRLDHARPWKKHPRLRHYTRMTLVYNAERPRSFPQTVVYPLWD
;
A
#
# COMPACT_ATOMS: atom_id res chain seq x y z
N MET A 1 16.89 -110.68 -0.06
CA MET A 1 18.30 -110.94 0.34
C MET A 1 19.02 -109.60 0.41
N ARG A 2 19.71 -109.33 1.54
CA ARG A 2 20.75 -108.29 1.77
C ARG A 2 20.28 -106.82 1.69
N GLY A 3 20.52 -105.95 2.66
CA GLY A 3 21.26 -106.03 3.93
C GLY A 3 21.14 -104.69 4.67
N GLN A 4 21.16 -104.74 5.99
CA GLN A 4 21.24 -103.57 6.88
C GLN A 4 22.66 -102.99 6.88
N VAL A 5 22.80 -101.66 7.06
CA VAL A 5 23.82 -101.12 7.99
C VAL A 5 23.42 -99.75 8.53
N ILE A 6 23.62 -99.62 9.84
CA ILE A 6 23.48 -98.47 10.73
C ILE A 6 24.78 -97.66 10.67
N SER A 7 24.73 -96.32 10.76
CA SER A 7 25.60 -95.58 11.70
C SER A 7 25.35 -94.07 11.74
N THR A 8 25.32 -93.59 12.97
CA THR A 8 25.11 -92.24 13.51
C THR A 8 26.24 -91.26 13.22
N ALA A 9 25.94 -89.97 13.07
CA ALA A 9 26.84 -88.89 13.44
C ALA A 9 26.08 -87.61 13.82
N VAL A 10 26.52 -87.04 14.93
CA VAL A 10 26.05 -85.87 15.68
C VAL A 10 26.71 -84.59 15.16
N ALA A 11 26.03 -83.44 15.24
CA ALA A 11 26.53 -82.09 15.62
C ALA A 11 25.62 -81.01 14.99
N LEU A 12 24.83 -80.25 15.75
CA LEU A 12 25.16 -79.10 16.62
C LEU A 12 25.21 -77.74 15.88
N PHE A 13 24.59 -76.75 16.54
CA PHE A 13 24.68 -75.29 16.42
C PHE A 13 23.71 -74.50 15.52
N PHE A 14 22.70 -73.93 16.19
CA PHE A 14 22.35 -72.49 16.24
C PHE A 14 22.72 -71.61 15.03
N ALA A 15 21.70 -71.01 14.40
CA ALA A 15 21.44 -69.56 14.52
C ALA A 15 20.18 -69.17 13.71
N ALA A 16 19.24 -68.54 14.41
CA ALA A 16 18.10 -67.86 13.82
C ALA A 16 18.54 -66.65 12.99
N SER A 17 17.87 -66.40 11.88
CA SER A 17 17.75 -65.06 11.32
C SER A 17 16.37 -64.88 10.70
N LEU A 18 15.43 -64.38 11.50
CA LEU A 18 14.19 -63.80 11.01
C LEU A 18 14.54 -62.45 10.37
N THR A 19 14.48 -62.35 9.05
CA THR A 19 14.54 -61.09 8.33
C THR A 19 13.16 -60.42 8.40
N ALA A 20 12.96 -59.57 9.41
CA ALA A 20 11.82 -58.68 9.49
C ALA A 20 11.98 -57.56 8.44
N ALA A 21 11.27 -57.67 7.32
CA ALA A 21 11.14 -56.58 6.36
C ALA A 21 10.24 -55.48 6.97
N ALA A 22 10.86 -54.40 7.47
CA ALA A 22 10.13 -53.21 7.91
C ALA A 22 9.53 -52.50 6.69
N ALA A 23 8.23 -52.66 6.46
CA ALA A 23 7.48 -51.85 5.51
C ALA A 23 7.37 -50.42 6.07
N ALA A 24 8.06 -49.47 5.45
CA ALA A 24 7.92 -48.05 5.75
C ALA A 24 6.51 -47.56 5.35
N PRO A 25 5.83 -46.73 6.17
CA PRO A 25 4.55 -46.16 5.77
C PRO A 25 4.75 -45.15 4.61
N PRO A 26 3.79 -45.04 3.68
CA PRO A 26 3.85 -44.03 2.64
C PRO A 26 3.81 -42.63 3.26
N SER A 27 4.81 -41.81 2.95
CA SER A 27 4.88 -40.41 3.35
C SER A 27 3.77 -39.64 2.66
N ALA A 28 2.68 -39.38 3.38
CA ALA A 28 1.60 -38.53 2.89
C ALA A 28 2.13 -37.10 2.73
N ALA A 29 2.39 -36.68 1.49
CA ALA A 29 2.72 -35.31 1.17
C ALA A 29 1.58 -34.40 1.63
N ARG A 30 1.86 -33.51 2.60
CA ARG A 30 0.91 -32.46 3.00
C ARG A 30 0.73 -31.52 1.80
N PRO A 31 -0.51 -31.18 1.41
CA PRO A 31 -0.71 -30.14 0.39
C PRO A 31 -0.08 -28.84 0.90
N ALA A 32 0.82 -28.28 0.10
CA ALA A 32 1.40 -26.97 0.37
C ALA A 32 0.26 -25.94 0.41
N SER A 33 0.08 -25.29 1.55
CA SER A 33 -0.87 -24.17 1.66
C SER A 33 -0.28 -23.02 0.85
N GLU A 34 -0.91 -22.65 -0.26
CA GLU A 34 -0.57 -21.40 -0.97
C GLU A 34 -0.73 -20.23 0.02
N PRO A 35 0.23 -19.29 0.09
CA PRO A 35 0.07 -18.13 0.91
C PRO A 35 -1.14 -17.34 0.41
N ALA A 36 -2.17 -17.22 1.27
CA ALA A 36 -3.32 -16.38 0.98
C ALA A 36 -2.84 -14.96 0.72
N THR A 37 -2.89 -14.53 -0.55
CA THR A 37 -2.49 -13.18 -0.94
C THR A 37 -3.52 -12.24 -0.33
N ARG A 38 -3.16 -11.56 0.77
CA ARG A 38 -4.05 -10.58 1.41
C ARG A 38 -4.38 -9.51 0.38
N ALA A 39 -5.63 -9.46 -0.05
CA ALA A 39 -6.10 -8.45 -1.00
C ALA A 39 -5.65 -7.05 -0.53
N ALA A 40 -4.85 -6.38 -1.36
CA ALA A 40 -4.35 -5.06 -1.03
C ALA A 40 -5.55 -4.10 -0.95
N ARG A 41 -5.78 -3.53 0.24
CA ARG A 41 -6.82 -2.50 0.39
C ARG A 41 -6.53 -1.34 -0.57
N PRO A 42 -7.55 -0.79 -1.26
CA PRO A 42 -7.36 0.33 -2.17
C PRO A 42 -6.63 1.49 -1.50
N ALA A 43 -5.77 2.17 -2.26
CA ALA A 43 -5.12 3.38 -1.77
C ALA A 43 -6.18 4.46 -1.48
N PRO A 44 -5.96 5.33 -0.47
CA PRO A 44 -6.86 6.45 -0.22
C PRO A 44 -6.96 7.37 -1.43
N VAL A 45 -8.10 8.05 -1.57
CA VAL A 45 -8.35 9.03 -2.61
C VAL A 45 -8.17 10.45 -2.06
N LEU A 46 -7.96 11.42 -2.95
CA LEU A 46 -8.15 12.82 -2.65
C LEU A 46 -9.53 13.22 -3.17
N VAL A 47 -10.38 13.81 -2.34
CA VAL A 47 -11.72 14.23 -2.74
C VAL A 47 -11.64 15.65 -3.28
N ASP A 48 -12.20 15.91 -4.47
CA ASP A 48 -12.24 17.26 -5.06
C ASP A 48 -13.46 18.07 -4.61
N CYS A 49 -13.52 19.36 -4.98
CA CYS A 49 -14.58 20.29 -4.60
C CYS A 49 -15.99 19.83 -5.02
N PHE A 50 -16.08 18.91 -5.98
CA PHE A 50 -17.32 18.36 -6.51
C PHE A 50 -17.62 16.96 -5.93
N TRP A 51 -16.92 16.56 -4.88
CA TRP A 51 -17.05 15.25 -4.25
C TRP A 51 -16.66 14.09 -5.15
N HIS A 52 -15.75 14.29 -6.11
CA HIS A 52 -15.20 13.18 -6.88
C HIS A 52 -13.94 12.63 -6.22
N ALA A 53 -13.82 11.30 -6.22
CA ALA A 53 -12.60 10.61 -5.84
C ALA A 53 -11.52 10.79 -6.91
N ARG A 54 -10.35 11.30 -6.51
CA ARG A 54 -9.16 11.45 -7.37
C ARG A 54 -8.00 10.63 -6.84
N VAL A 55 -7.30 9.97 -7.75
CA VAL A 55 -6.03 9.28 -7.48
C VAL A 55 -4.95 9.97 -8.29
N ARG A 56 -3.92 10.49 -7.60
CA ARG A 56 -2.79 11.19 -8.21
C ARG A 56 -3.19 12.28 -9.23
N PRO A 57 -4.10 13.21 -8.89
CA PRO A 57 -4.50 14.23 -9.85
C PRO A 57 -3.33 15.16 -10.20
N ALA A 58 -3.23 15.59 -11.45
CA ALA A 58 -2.25 16.59 -11.88
C ALA A 58 -2.61 18.00 -11.41
N ASN A 59 -3.89 18.26 -11.12
CA ASN A 59 -4.41 19.56 -10.69
C ASN A 59 -5.39 19.37 -9.52
N PHE A 60 -5.41 20.32 -8.58
CA PHE A 60 -6.33 20.29 -7.44
C PHE A 60 -6.73 21.71 -6.99
N MET A 61 -8.02 21.96 -6.84
CA MET A 61 -8.53 23.25 -6.41
C MET A 61 -8.51 23.31 -4.87
N LEU A 62 -7.76 24.25 -4.29
CA LEU A 62 -7.71 24.43 -2.83
C LEU A 62 -8.85 25.32 -2.33
N ALA A 63 -9.14 26.37 -3.08
CA ALA A 63 -10.16 27.35 -2.72
C ALA A 63 -11.44 27.11 -3.54
N CYS A 64 -12.28 26.17 -3.08
CA CYS A 64 -13.48 25.75 -3.82
C CYS A 64 -14.53 26.85 -4.01
N GLY A 65 -14.58 27.84 -3.11
CA GLY A 65 -15.60 28.90 -3.15
C GLY A 65 -15.27 30.05 -4.10
N ASP A 66 -14.00 30.46 -4.18
CA ASP A 66 -13.58 31.67 -4.89
C ASP A 66 -12.53 31.43 -6.00
N GLY A 67 -11.98 30.22 -6.10
CA GLY A 67 -11.00 29.84 -7.12
C GLY A 67 -9.61 30.48 -6.96
N ASN A 68 -9.32 31.18 -5.87
CA ASN A 68 -8.12 32.02 -5.75
C ASN A 68 -6.82 31.25 -5.41
N SER A 69 -6.88 29.94 -5.25
CA SER A 69 -5.71 29.09 -4.97
C SER A 69 -5.87 27.68 -5.54
N ARG A 70 -5.01 27.29 -6.50
CA ARG A 70 -5.01 25.95 -7.12
C ARG A 70 -3.62 25.34 -7.20
N LEU A 71 -3.55 24.04 -6.99
CA LEU A 71 -2.39 23.23 -7.33
C LEU A 71 -2.45 22.81 -8.80
N ALA A 72 -1.31 22.89 -9.48
CA ALA A 72 -1.12 22.44 -10.86
C ALA A 72 0.24 21.73 -11.02
N SER A 73 0.37 20.99 -12.12
CA SER A 73 1.60 20.25 -12.48
C SER A 73 2.08 19.34 -11.35
N LEU A 74 1.15 18.64 -10.70
CA LEU A 74 1.46 17.74 -9.59
C LEU A 74 2.09 16.44 -10.12
N HIS A 75 3.35 16.21 -9.75
CA HIS A 75 4.08 14.98 -9.99
C HIS A 75 4.17 14.17 -8.69
N TRP A 76 3.38 13.10 -8.62
CA TRP A 76 3.29 12.23 -7.44
C TRP A 76 4.44 11.22 -7.40
N THR A 77 5.28 11.31 -6.36
CA THR A 77 6.37 10.35 -6.13
C THR A 77 5.95 9.22 -5.19
N ALA A 78 4.89 9.42 -4.41
CA ALA A 78 4.33 8.42 -3.50
C ALA A 78 2.81 8.56 -3.39
N TRP A 79 2.11 7.43 -3.28
CA TRP A 79 0.66 7.38 -3.04
C TRP A 79 0.29 6.06 -2.38
N GLY A 80 -0.08 6.09 -1.10
CA GLY A 80 -0.36 4.89 -0.33
C GLY A 80 -1.12 5.15 0.96
N ARG A 81 -1.39 4.10 1.72
CA ARG A 81 -2.24 4.18 2.93
C ARG A 81 -1.72 5.14 4.00
N ASP A 82 -0.40 5.29 4.08
CA ASP A 82 0.27 6.09 5.10
C ASP A 82 0.47 7.55 4.66
N GLY A 83 0.30 7.82 3.36
CA GLY A 83 0.35 9.16 2.81
C GLY A 83 0.60 9.20 1.30
N ALA A 84 0.55 10.40 0.75
CA ALA A 84 0.98 10.69 -0.61
C ALA A 84 1.92 11.90 -0.62
N ARG A 85 2.79 11.97 -1.63
CA ARG A 85 3.73 13.08 -1.81
C ARG A 85 3.83 13.47 -3.27
N ALA A 86 3.79 14.77 -3.54
CA ALA A 86 4.00 15.34 -4.87
C ALA A 86 4.87 16.60 -4.82
N GLN A 87 5.44 16.93 -5.96
CA GLN A 87 5.96 18.26 -6.27
C GLN A 87 5.04 18.91 -7.29
N GLY A 88 4.89 20.24 -7.24
CA GLY A 88 4.13 20.97 -8.23
C GLY A 88 4.12 22.47 -7.96
N VAL A 89 3.10 23.16 -8.45
CA VAL A 89 2.97 24.61 -8.36
C VAL A 89 1.66 24.96 -7.68
N ASN A 90 1.71 25.84 -6.68
CA ASN A 90 0.52 26.52 -6.19
C ASN A 90 0.36 27.86 -6.91
N TRP A 91 -0.73 28.02 -7.66
CA TRP A 91 -1.13 29.26 -8.28
C TRP A 91 -2.05 30.02 -7.33
N VAL A 92 -1.59 31.17 -6.82
CA VAL A 92 -2.33 31.98 -5.85
C VAL A 92 -2.61 33.35 -6.44
N ASN A 93 -3.87 33.77 -6.39
CA ASN A 93 -4.28 35.12 -6.77
C ASN A 93 -3.83 36.12 -5.69
N ASP A 94 -3.19 37.22 -6.10
CA ASP A 94 -2.82 38.30 -5.16
C ASP A 94 -4.02 39.13 -4.67
N CYS A 95 -5.16 39.02 -5.34
CA CYS A 95 -6.38 39.77 -5.07
C CYS A 95 -6.19 41.28 -4.93
N LYS A 96 -5.31 41.89 -5.74
CA LYS A 96 -5.07 43.33 -5.71
C LYS A 96 -5.66 44.04 -6.94
N PRO A 97 -6.51 45.08 -6.77
CA PRO A 97 -7.09 45.59 -5.52
C PRO A 97 -8.23 44.73 -4.96
N TYR A 98 -8.80 43.83 -5.76
CA TYR A 98 -9.77 42.82 -5.34
C TYR A 98 -9.59 41.56 -6.20
N CYS A 99 -10.16 40.42 -5.80
CA CYS A 99 -9.84 39.12 -6.40
C CYS A 99 -10.12 39.01 -7.90
N ALA A 100 -11.22 39.57 -8.40
CA ALA A 100 -11.52 39.52 -9.84
C ALA A 100 -10.58 40.37 -10.73
N ALA A 101 -9.87 41.35 -10.15
CA ALA A 101 -8.87 42.16 -10.86
C ALA A 101 -7.41 41.73 -10.56
N GLY A 102 -7.22 40.78 -9.64
CA GLY A 102 -5.91 40.34 -9.20
C GLY A 102 -5.17 39.50 -10.24
N ARG A 103 -3.93 39.14 -9.91
CA ARG A 103 -3.08 38.29 -10.75
C ARG A 103 -2.70 37.02 -10.02
N PHE A 104 -2.68 35.92 -10.76
CA PHE A 104 -2.16 34.65 -10.27
C PHE A 104 -0.65 34.62 -10.35
N HIS A 105 -0.03 34.19 -9.26
CA HIS A 105 1.42 34.01 -9.13
C HIS A 105 1.72 32.53 -8.87
N ALA A 106 2.78 32.03 -9.48
CA ALA A 106 3.20 30.64 -9.38
C ALA A 106 4.21 30.46 -8.25
N TYR A 107 3.95 29.52 -7.35
CA TYR A 107 4.85 29.19 -6.25
C TYR A 107 5.15 27.69 -6.24
N PRO A 108 6.41 27.26 -6.41
CA PRO A 108 6.79 25.86 -6.28
C PRO A 108 6.47 25.33 -4.88
N VAL A 109 5.87 24.15 -4.81
CA VAL A 109 5.49 23.50 -3.55
C VAL A 109 5.76 22.00 -3.55
N VAL A 110 6.08 21.50 -2.36
CA VAL A 110 5.96 20.07 -2.04
C VAL A 110 4.61 19.86 -1.36
N VAL A 111 3.82 18.92 -1.86
CA VAL A 111 2.51 18.54 -1.32
C VAL A 111 2.64 17.22 -0.58
N ARG A 112 2.07 17.15 0.62
CA ARG A 112 1.88 15.91 1.38
C ARG A 112 0.41 15.71 1.69
N LEU A 113 -0.07 14.48 1.52
CA LEU A 113 -1.39 14.05 1.98
C LEU A 113 -1.22 13.00 3.06
N ASP A 114 -2.00 13.09 4.12
CA ASP A 114 -2.00 12.09 5.20
C ASP A 114 -3.36 12.05 5.92
N HIS A 115 -3.38 11.40 7.10
CA HIS A 115 -4.60 11.20 7.89
C HIS A 115 -5.72 10.49 7.13
N ALA A 116 -5.40 9.37 6.47
CA ALA A 116 -6.45 8.65 5.74
C ALA A 116 -7.55 8.14 6.68
N ARG A 117 -8.82 8.38 6.31
CA ARG A 117 -10.03 7.97 7.07
C ARG A 117 -11.08 7.38 6.12
N PRO A 118 -12.00 6.52 6.60
CA PRO A 118 -13.16 6.12 5.81
C PRO A 118 -13.93 7.36 5.35
N TRP A 119 -14.33 7.40 4.08
CA TRP A 119 -15.08 8.53 3.56
C TRP A 119 -16.57 8.34 3.83
N LYS A 120 -17.20 9.26 4.57
CA LYS A 120 -18.62 9.13 4.95
C LYS A 120 -19.56 8.95 3.76
N LYS A 121 -19.36 9.69 2.67
CA LYS A 121 -20.21 9.62 1.48
C LYS A 121 -20.02 8.33 0.66
N HIS A 122 -18.83 7.73 0.74
CA HIS A 122 -18.53 6.46 0.07
C HIS A 122 -17.74 5.54 1.02
N PRO A 123 -18.42 4.83 1.94
CA PRO A 123 -17.75 4.09 3.04
C PRO A 123 -16.79 2.99 2.60
N ARG A 124 -16.88 2.53 1.34
CA ARG A 124 -15.94 1.57 0.74
C ARG A 124 -14.58 2.18 0.39
N LEU A 125 -14.50 3.51 0.34
CA LEU A 125 -13.29 4.26 0.05
C LEU A 125 -12.75 4.91 1.32
N ARG A 126 -11.43 5.12 1.33
CA ARG A 126 -10.77 6.01 2.28
C ARG A 126 -10.35 7.26 1.53
N HIS A 127 -10.37 8.41 2.18
CA HIS A 127 -9.74 9.62 1.65
C HIS A 127 -8.66 10.13 2.59
N TYR A 128 -7.75 10.96 2.09
CA TYR A 128 -6.89 11.78 2.94
C TYR A 128 -7.68 12.96 3.49
N THR A 129 -7.51 13.28 4.79
CA THR A 129 -8.21 14.40 5.44
C THR A 129 -7.31 15.60 5.73
N ARG A 130 -6.03 15.51 5.38
CA ARG A 130 -5.08 16.61 5.60
C ARG A 130 -4.11 16.73 4.45
N MET A 131 -3.95 17.96 3.99
CA MET A 131 -2.96 18.35 3.00
C MET A 131 -1.98 19.34 3.62
N THR A 132 -0.68 19.14 3.37
CA THR A 132 0.37 20.09 3.75
C THR A 132 1.11 20.55 2.51
N LEU A 133 1.21 21.86 2.34
CA LEU A 133 2.04 22.50 1.33
C LEU A 133 3.29 23.05 2.01
N VAL A 134 4.46 22.72 1.47
CA VAL A 134 5.72 23.34 1.86
C VAL A 134 6.24 24.15 0.67
N TYR A 135 6.34 25.46 0.84
CA TYR A 135 6.98 26.36 -0.12
C TYR A 135 8.49 26.27 0.08
N ASN A 136 9.19 25.65 -0.87
CA ASN A 136 10.63 25.41 -0.78
C ASN A 136 11.47 26.51 -1.44
N ALA A 137 10.82 27.48 -2.08
CA ALA A 137 11.43 28.65 -2.71
C ALA A 137 10.63 29.91 -2.32
N GLU A 138 10.14 30.65 -3.29
CA GLU A 138 9.24 31.79 -3.05
C GLU A 138 7.86 31.35 -2.56
N ARG A 139 7.19 32.26 -1.85
CA ARG A 139 5.82 32.07 -1.33
C ARG A 139 5.07 33.41 -1.29
N PRO A 140 3.73 33.39 -1.23
CA PRO A 140 2.97 34.58 -0.87
C PRO A 140 3.49 35.16 0.45
N ARG A 141 3.68 36.48 0.50
CA ARG A 141 4.25 37.16 1.70
C ARG A 141 3.44 36.88 2.97
N SER A 142 2.12 36.79 2.83
CA SER A 142 1.16 36.53 3.92
C SER A 142 1.11 35.07 4.37
N PHE A 143 1.71 34.12 3.65
CA PHE A 143 1.63 32.70 3.99
C PHE A 143 2.87 32.26 4.76
N PRO A 144 2.77 31.36 5.75
CA PRO A 144 3.96 30.71 6.30
C PRO A 144 4.62 29.80 5.25
N GLN A 145 5.86 29.36 5.52
CA GLN A 145 6.57 28.42 4.65
C GLN A 145 5.86 27.07 4.54
N THR A 146 5.19 26.64 5.62
CA THR A 146 4.40 25.41 5.66
C THR A 146 2.94 25.78 5.95
N VAL A 147 2.04 25.42 5.04
CA VAL A 147 0.60 25.63 5.18
C VAL A 147 -0.08 24.28 5.30
N VAL A 148 -0.98 24.13 6.28
CA VAL A 148 -1.75 22.90 6.50
C VAL A 148 -3.21 23.20 6.24
N TYR A 149 -3.81 22.44 5.32
CA TYR A 149 -5.23 22.48 5.01
C TYR A 149 -5.91 21.24 5.60
N PRO A 150 -6.88 21.40 6.53
CA PRO A 150 -7.84 20.34 6.77
C PRO A 150 -8.67 20.15 5.48
N LEU A 151 -8.76 18.91 5.03
CA LEU A 151 -9.61 18.54 3.89
C LEU A 151 -10.98 18.12 4.43
N TRP A 152 -12.00 18.31 3.59
CA TRP A 152 -13.37 17.96 3.92
C TRP A 152 -13.60 16.45 4.00
N ASP A 153 -14.68 16.06 4.66
CA ASP A 153 -15.17 14.68 4.83
C ASP A 153 -16.60 14.54 4.31
#